data_AF-A0A317CT85-F1
#
_entry.id   AF-A0A317CT85-F1
#
_cell.length_a   1.000
_cell.length_b   1.000
_cell.length_c   1.000
_cell.angle_alpha   90.00
_cell.angle_beta   90.00
_cell.angle_gamma   90.00
#
_symmetry.space_group_name_H-M   'P 1'
#
loop_
_entity.id
_entity.type
_entity.pdbx_description
1 polymer ?
#
loop_
_entity_poly.entity_id
_entity_poly.type
_entity_poly.pdbx_seq_one_letter_code
_entity_poly.pdbx_strand_id
1 'polypeptide(L)'
;MRTVLRRPDFRLLFAGLLASMTAESILLLALAIWVKDLTGSDGLAGATIFAVVAPMTLAPLVGWFVDRYPRRPFFVAANLVTAALLTPLFTVRDSGDVWLVYVVAALYGLSYIALSAALSGLIRELVPVELLAEANGVLQTVRQGLRLIGPLAGAALYAAIGGWALAGIGVAGFLAAAAVVSALPTPQPPPPT
;
A
#
# COMPACT_ATOMS: atom_id res chain seq x y z
N MET A 1 15.47 -16.60 9.57
CA MET A 1 14.49 -15.54 9.94
C MET A 1 15.01 -14.56 11.01
N ARG A 2 15.84 -15.00 11.98
CA ARG A 2 16.31 -14.13 13.07
C ARG A 2 17.47 -13.21 12.69
N THR A 3 18.17 -13.46 11.58
CA THR A 3 19.42 -12.78 11.24
C THR A 3 19.14 -11.47 10.51
N VAL A 4 18.14 -11.46 9.63
CA VAL A 4 17.77 -10.26 8.84
C VAL A 4 17.08 -9.21 9.73
N LEU A 5 16.18 -9.65 10.62
CA LEU A 5 15.49 -8.79 11.60
C LEU A 5 16.42 -8.20 12.68
N ARG A 6 17.69 -8.63 12.77
CA ARG A 6 18.66 -8.05 13.70
C ARG A 6 19.32 -6.78 13.17
N ARG A 7 19.26 -6.51 11.86
CA ARG A 7 19.81 -5.28 11.30
C ARG A 7 18.86 -4.10 11.55
N PRO A 8 19.34 -3.00 12.16
CA PRO A 8 18.48 -1.84 12.46
C PRO A 8 17.86 -1.25 11.20
N ASP A 9 18.63 -1.16 10.11
CA ASP A 9 18.15 -0.66 8.81
C ASP A 9 17.02 -1.51 8.25
N PHE A 10 17.14 -2.84 8.37
CA PHE A 10 16.11 -3.76 7.92
C PHE A 10 14.85 -3.69 8.77
N ARG A 11 14.97 -3.52 10.10
CA ARG A 11 13.81 -3.36 10.98
C ARG A 11 13.03 -2.08 10.66
N LEU A 12 13.74 -1.00 10.39
CA LEU A 12 13.14 0.27 10.05
C LEU A 12 12.45 0.18 8.68
N LEU A 13 13.13 -0.38 7.68
CA LEU A 13 12.53 -0.70 6.38
C LEU A 13 11.27 -1.55 6.57
N PHE A 14 11.39 -2.68 7.25
CA PHE A 14 10.29 -3.60 7.50
C PHE A 14 9.10 -2.96 8.20
N ALA A 15 9.32 -2.05 9.16
CA ALA A 15 8.25 -1.30 9.81
C ALA A 15 7.49 -0.39 8.82
N GLY A 16 8.20 0.31 7.94
CA GLY A 16 7.58 1.12 6.88
C GLY A 16 6.80 0.27 5.88
N LEU A 17 7.32 -0.90 5.53
CA LEU A 17 6.64 -1.85 4.66
C LEU A 17 5.37 -2.41 5.30
N LEU A 18 5.45 -2.79 6.58
CA LEU A 18 4.29 -3.26 7.32
C LEU A 18 3.18 -2.22 7.36
N ALA A 19 3.52 -0.95 7.58
CA ALA A 19 2.55 0.14 7.59
C ALA A 19 1.84 0.28 6.24
N SER A 20 2.59 0.33 5.13
CA SER A 20 2.03 0.38 3.77
C SER A 20 1.11 -0.81 3.50
N MET A 21 1.60 -2.03 3.75
CA MET A 21 0.87 -3.26 3.41
C MET A 21 -0.39 -3.44 4.27
N THR A 22 -0.36 -2.95 5.50
CA THR A 22 -1.53 -2.97 6.40
C THR A 22 -2.59 -1.98 5.92
N ALA A 23 -2.20 -0.75 5.58
CA ALA A 23 -3.09 0.24 5.00
C ALA A 23 -3.72 -0.30 3.70
N GLU A 24 -2.90 -0.92 2.84
CA GLU A 24 -3.36 -1.50 1.59
C GLU A 24 -4.41 -2.59 1.78
N SER A 25 -4.16 -3.50 2.73
CA SER A 25 -5.04 -4.64 2.98
C SER A 25 -6.38 -4.26 3.62
N ILE A 26 -6.41 -3.16 4.38
CA ILE A 26 -7.61 -2.63 5.03
C ILE A 26 -8.51 -1.93 4.01
N LEU A 27 -7.94 -1.10 3.14
CA LEU A 27 -8.69 -0.23 2.24
C LEU A 27 -9.56 -0.99 1.23
N LEU A 28 -9.07 -2.11 0.68
CA LEU A 28 -9.78 -2.80 -0.40
C LEU A 28 -11.20 -3.23 -0.01
N LEU A 29 -11.35 -3.94 1.12
CA LEU A 29 -12.67 -4.40 1.55
C LEU A 29 -13.48 -3.24 2.15
N ALA A 30 -12.82 -2.32 2.84
CA ALA A 30 -13.50 -1.24 3.53
C ALA A 30 -14.12 -0.21 2.54
N LEU A 31 -13.48 0.07 1.40
CA LEU A 31 -14.08 0.88 0.33
C LEU A 31 -15.33 0.20 -0.28
N ALA A 32 -15.28 -1.11 -0.50
CA ALA A 32 -16.43 -1.85 -1.01
C ALA A 32 -17.61 -1.85 -0.02
N ILE A 33 -17.33 -2.04 1.27
CA ILE A 33 -18.33 -1.96 2.33
C ILE A 33 -18.90 -0.54 2.41
N TRP A 34 -18.07 0.50 2.27
CA TRP A 34 -18.55 1.87 2.27
C TRP A 34 -19.52 2.15 1.12
N VAL A 35 -19.20 1.70 -0.10
CA VAL A 35 -20.15 1.83 -1.23
C VAL A 35 -21.44 1.05 -0.98
N LYS A 36 -21.36 -0.14 -0.38
CA LYS A 36 -22.55 -0.90 0.03
C LYS A 36 -23.40 -0.12 1.02
N ASP A 37 -22.79 0.49 2.02
CA ASP A 37 -23.48 1.25 3.06
C ASP A 37 -24.16 2.50 2.50
N LEU A 38 -23.50 3.19 1.56
CA LEU A 38 -24.07 4.37 0.88
C LEU A 38 -25.23 4.02 -0.06
N THR A 39 -25.19 2.86 -0.72
CA THR A 39 -26.09 2.55 -1.85
C THR A 39 -27.10 1.44 -1.58
N GLY A 40 -26.86 0.60 -0.58
CA GLY A 40 -27.59 -0.65 -0.34
C GLY A 40 -27.33 -1.75 -1.38
N SER A 41 -26.42 -1.57 -2.34
CA SER A 41 -26.24 -2.47 -3.48
C SER A 41 -24.95 -3.30 -3.41
N ASP A 42 -25.10 -4.62 -3.36
CA ASP A 42 -23.97 -5.57 -3.45
C ASP A 42 -23.26 -5.49 -4.80
N GLY A 43 -23.99 -5.19 -5.88
CA GLY A 43 -23.41 -5.03 -7.22
C GLY A 43 -22.48 -3.82 -7.30
N LEU A 44 -22.88 -2.69 -6.73
CA LEU A 44 -22.05 -1.48 -6.68
C LEU A 44 -20.86 -1.65 -5.74
N ALA A 45 -21.03 -2.38 -4.63
CA ALA A 45 -19.93 -2.77 -3.77
C ALA A 45 -18.89 -3.61 -4.53
N GLY A 46 -19.33 -4.62 -5.28
CA GLY A 46 -18.48 -5.44 -6.15
C GLY A 46 -17.77 -4.65 -7.25
N ALA A 47 -18.45 -3.66 -7.83
CA ALA A 47 -17.84 -2.75 -8.80
C ALA A 47 -16.66 -1.95 -8.22
N THR A 48 -16.65 -1.68 -6.90
CA THR A 48 -15.51 -1.05 -6.23
C THR A 48 -14.26 -1.93 -6.29
N ILE A 49 -14.41 -3.24 -6.06
CA ILE A 49 -13.30 -4.19 -6.16
C ILE A 49 -12.79 -4.25 -7.61
N PHE A 50 -13.71 -4.28 -8.57
CA PHE A 50 -13.34 -4.20 -9.99
C PHE A 50 -12.57 -2.90 -10.30
N ALA A 51 -12.97 -1.75 -9.76
CA ALA A 51 -12.27 -0.49 -9.95
C ALA A 51 -10.83 -0.54 -9.42
N VAL A 52 -10.58 -1.21 -8.27
CA VAL A 52 -9.21 -1.42 -7.75
C VAL A 52 -8.39 -2.36 -8.64
N VAL A 53 -9.01 -3.42 -9.16
CA VAL A 53 -8.30 -4.50 -9.88
C VAL A 53 -8.08 -4.17 -11.35
N ALA A 54 -9.00 -3.49 -12.02
CA ALA A 54 -8.90 -3.19 -13.46
C ALA A 54 -7.57 -2.50 -13.86
N PRO A 55 -7.05 -1.50 -13.11
CA PRO A 55 -5.74 -0.91 -13.36
C PRO A 55 -4.56 -1.89 -13.33
N MET A 56 -4.70 -3.04 -12.66
CA MET A 56 -3.65 -4.08 -12.58
C MET A 56 -3.29 -4.69 -13.94
N THR A 57 -4.17 -4.56 -14.93
CA THR A 57 -3.85 -4.91 -16.33
C THR A 57 -2.68 -4.09 -16.90
N LEU A 58 -2.43 -2.90 -16.35
CA LEU A 58 -1.30 -2.04 -16.72
C LEU A 58 -0.01 -2.36 -15.96
N ALA A 59 0.02 -3.43 -15.16
CA ALA A 59 1.16 -3.74 -14.29
C ALA A 59 2.52 -3.80 -15.00
N PRO A 60 2.66 -4.42 -16.20
CA PRO A 60 3.93 -4.42 -16.92
C PRO A 60 4.40 -3.01 -17.31
N LEU A 61 3.48 -2.15 -17.75
CA LEU A 61 3.79 -0.78 -18.17
C LEU A 61 4.21 0.08 -16.97
N VAL A 62 3.48 -0.03 -15.86
CA VAL A 62 3.81 0.66 -14.61
C VAL A 62 5.16 0.18 -14.08
N GLY A 63 5.42 -1.13 -14.08
CA GLY A 63 6.70 -1.69 -13.66
C GLY A 63 7.86 -1.14 -14.49
N TRP A 64 7.73 -1.15 -15.82
CA TRP A 64 8.71 -0.56 -16.72
C TRP A 64 8.95 0.94 -16.46
N PHE A 65 7.90 1.69 -16.13
CA PHE A 65 8.03 3.11 -15.78
C PHE A 65 8.76 3.29 -14.45
N VAL A 66 8.37 2.52 -13.42
CA VAL A 66 9.01 2.53 -12.08
C VAL A 66 10.49 2.15 -12.17
N ASP A 67 10.86 1.26 -13.09
CA ASP A 67 12.23 0.82 -13.31
C ASP A 67 13.19 1.93 -13.77
N ARG A 68 12.67 3.05 -14.27
CA ARG A 68 13.47 4.19 -14.73
C ARG A 68 13.86 5.17 -13.64
N TYR A 69 13.27 5.06 -12.45
CA TYR A 69 13.50 6.00 -11.36
C TYR A 69 14.25 5.33 -10.20
N PRO A 70 15.02 6.11 -9.42
CA PRO A 70 15.63 5.60 -8.20
C PRO A 70 14.56 5.06 -7.23
N ARG A 71 14.75 3.84 -6.74
CA ARG A 71 13.70 3.03 -6.08
C ARG A 71 13.18 3.67 -4.82
N ARG A 72 14.08 4.15 -3.97
CA ARG A 72 13.76 4.76 -2.69
C ARG A 72 12.94 6.06 -2.82
N PRO A 73 13.39 7.12 -3.53
CA PRO A 73 12.60 8.34 -3.66
C PRO A 73 11.29 8.10 -4.43
N PHE A 74 11.28 7.17 -5.39
CA PHE A 74 10.03 6.77 -6.05
C PHE A 74 9.05 6.14 -5.06
N PHE A 75 9.50 5.21 -4.20
CA PHE A 75 8.64 4.59 -3.19
C PHE A 75 8.07 5.63 -2.22
N VAL A 76 8.88 6.57 -1.75
CA VAL A 76 8.44 7.68 -0.89
C VAL A 76 7.40 8.54 -1.62
N ALA A 77 7.69 8.98 -2.84
CA ALA A 77 6.76 9.78 -3.63
C ALA A 77 5.44 9.05 -3.90
N ALA A 78 5.49 7.76 -4.24
CA ALA A 78 4.30 6.94 -4.48
C ALA A 78 3.43 6.81 -3.22
N ASN A 79 4.02 6.66 -2.04
CA ASN A 79 3.27 6.67 -0.77
C ASN A 79 2.61 8.03 -0.51
N LEU A 80 3.34 9.14 -0.71
CA LEU A 80 2.79 10.49 -0.54
C LEU A 80 1.64 10.78 -1.53
N VAL A 81 1.81 10.39 -2.80
CA VAL A 81 0.77 10.51 -3.83
C VAL A 81 -0.45 9.66 -3.45
N THR A 82 -0.24 8.45 -2.95
CA THR A 82 -1.34 7.58 -2.49
C THR A 82 -2.07 8.17 -1.29
N ALA A 83 -1.36 8.75 -0.32
CA ALA A 83 -1.97 9.48 0.78
C ALA A 83 -2.81 10.66 0.27
N ALA A 84 -2.30 11.45 -0.68
CA ALA A 84 -3.04 12.55 -1.28
C ALA A 84 -4.29 12.06 -2.05
N LEU A 85 -4.16 10.96 -2.80
CA LEU A 85 -5.25 10.32 -3.56
C LEU A 85 -6.41 9.85 -2.70
N LEU A 86 -6.19 9.56 -1.42
CA LEU A 86 -7.26 9.18 -0.49
C LEU A 86 -8.01 10.38 0.09
N THR A 87 -7.45 11.59 0.03
CA THR A 87 -8.07 12.78 0.63
C THR A 87 -9.45 13.17 0.06
N PRO A 88 -9.78 12.94 -1.23
CA PRO A 88 -11.12 13.21 -1.73
C PRO A 88 -12.19 12.39 -1.02
N LEU A 89 -11.86 11.22 -0.43
CA LEU A 89 -12.82 10.40 0.32
C LEU A 89 -13.43 11.15 1.51
N PHE A 90 -12.75 12.15 2.08
CA PHE A 90 -13.30 12.98 3.14
C PHE A 90 -14.47 13.88 2.70
N THR A 91 -14.72 13.98 1.39
CA THR A 91 -15.83 14.77 0.84
C THR A 91 -17.08 13.92 0.58
N VAL A 92 -16.98 12.59 0.59
CA VAL A 92 -18.09 11.66 0.36
C VAL A 92 -19.12 11.80 1.48
N ARG A 93 -20.37 12.10 1.14
CA ARG A 93 -21.49 12.23 2.09
C ARG A 93 -22.57 11.19 1.86
N ASP A 94 -22.95 10.98 0.61
CA ASP A 94 -24.09 10.14 0.25
C ASP A 94 -23.84 9.33 -1.04
N SER A 95 -24.89 8.64 -1.51
CA SER A 95 -24.83 7.79 -2.70
C SER A 95 -24.50 8.55 -3.99
N GLY A 96 -24.73 9.87 -4.04
CA GLY A 96 -24.35 10.73 -5.16
C GLY A 96 -22.84 10.86 -5.35
N ASP A 97 -22.06 10.57 -4.32
CA ASP A 97 -20.59 10.70 -4.32
C ASP A 97 -19.85 9.38 -4.63
N VAL A 98 -20.58 8.29 -4.90
CA VAL A 98 -20.00 6.96 -5.11
C VAL A 98 -19.01 6.92 -6.28
N TRP A 99 -19.22 7.76 -7.30
CA TRP A 99 -18.27 7.91 -8.41
C TRP A 99 -16.88 8.33 -7.92
N LEU A 100 -16.79 9.16 -6.87
CA LEU A 100 -15.53 9.59 -6.29
C LEU A 100 -14.79 8.41 -5.64
N VAL A 101 -15.55 7.53 -4.96
CA VAL A 101 -14.99 6.30 -4.39
C VAL A 101 -14.42 5.40 -5.50
N TYR A 102 -15.09 5.29 -6.65
CA TYR A 102 -14.57 4.53 -7.79
C TYR A 102 -13.33 5.14 -8.43
N VAL A 103 -13.28 6.47 -8.58
CA VAL A 103 -12.08 7.17 -9.08
C VAL A 103 -10.90 6.93 -8.13
N VAL A 104 -11.12 7.10 -6.82
CA VAL A 104 -10.08 6.85 -5.81
C VAL A 104 -9.66 5.38 -5.82
N ALA A 105 -10.60 4.43 -5.90
CA ALA A 105 -10.31 3.00 -5.98
C ALA A 105 -9.44 2.65 -7.20
N ALA A 106 -9.74 3.21 -8.36
CA ALA A 106 -8.95 2.99 -9.58
C ALA A 106 -7.54 3.59 -9.48
N LEU A 107 -7.41 4.82 -9.00
CA LEU A 107 -6.10 5.44 -8.81
C LEU A 107 -5.28 4.72 -7.74
N TYR A 108 -5.94 4.27 -6.68
CA TYR A 108 -5.33 3.43 -5.65
C TYR A 108 -4.83 2.10 -6.23
N GLY A 109 -5.59 1.44 -7.11
CA GLY A 109 -5.15 0.23 -7.82
C GLY A 109 -3.87 0.46 -8.62
N LEU A 110 -3.73 1.62 -9.28
CA LEU A 110 -2.51 1.99 -10.00
C LEU A 110 -1.33 2.22 -9.04
N SER A 111 -1.56 2.94 -7.94
CA SER A 111 -0.58 3.14 -6.87
C SER A 111 -0.08 1.83 -6.28
N TYR A 112 -0.98 0.88 -6.04
CA TYR A 112 -0.65 -0.43 -5.47
C TYR A 112 0.39 -1.17 -6.32
N ILE A 113 0.22 -1.16 -7.64
CA ILE A 113 1.17 -1.76 -8.59
C ILE A 113 2.53 -1.05 -8.52
N ALA A 114 2.52 0.29 -8.53
CA ALA A 114 3.72 1.10 -8.51
C ALA A 114 4.52 0.90 -7.21
N LEU A 115 3.83 0.87 -6.07
CA LEU A 115 4.39 0.59 -4.75
C LEU A 115 4.98 -0.82 -4.68
N SER A 116 4.28 -1.83 -5.21
CA SER A 116 4.75 -3.22 -5.24
C SER A 116 6.02 -3.38 -6.08
N ALA A 117 6.10 -2.72 -7.24
CA ALA A 117 7.28 -2.72 -8.10
C ALA A 117 8.47 -2.01 -7.43
N ALA A 118 8.24 -0.81 -6.87
CA ALA A 118 9.26 -0.04 -6.19
C ALA A 118 9.79 -0.78 -4.94
N LEU A 119 8.91 -1.42 -4.18
CA LEU A 119 9.24 -2.25 -3.03
C LEU A 119 10.16 -3.42 -3.43
N SER A 120 9.78 -4.15 -4.47
CA SER A 120 10.55 -5.30 -4.95
C SER A 120 11.98 -4.89 -5.35
N GLY A 121 12.14 -3.72 -5.97
CA GLY A 121 13.44 -3.13 -6.27
C GLY A 121 14.21 -2.71 -5.02
N LEU A 122 13.54 -2.03 -4.09
CA LEU A 122 14.16 -1.52 -2.86
C LEU A 122 14.70 -2.64 -1.96
N ILE A 123 14.00 -3.78 -1.89
CA ILE A 123 14.49 -4.96 -1.14
C ILE A 123 15.78 -5.50 -1.76
N ARG A 124 15.85 -5.58 -3.10
CA ARG A 124 17.06 -6.05 -3.80
C ARG A 124 18.25 -5.12 -3.61
N GLU A 125 18.01 -3.83 -3.44
CA GLU A 125 19.05 -2.82 -3.22
C GLU A 125 19.55 -2.80 -1.76
N LEU A 126 18.65 -2.96 -0.79
CA LEU A 126 18.97 -2.80 0.64
C LEU A 126 19.37 -4.11 1.34
N VAL A 127 19.00 -5.27 0.79
CA VAL A 127 19.24 -6.57 1.42
C VAL A 127 20.37 -7.30 0.68
N PRO A 128 21.42 -7.76 1.40
CA PRO A 128 22.46 -8.60 0.81
C PRO A 128 21.89 -9.82 0.11
N VAL A 129 22.51 -10.25 -0.98
CA VAL A 129 22.01 -11.33 -1.85
C VAL A 129 21.75 -12.62 -1.06
N GLU A 130 22.60 -12.93 -0.08
CA GLU A 130 22.53 -14.13 0.77
C GLU A 130 21.29 -14.11 1.69
N LEU A 131 20.76 -12.92 1.96
CA LEU A 131 19.64 -12.68 2.86
C LEU A 131 18.32 -12.43 2.12
N LEU A 132 18.33 -12.32 0.79
CA LEU A 132 17.13 -12.03 -0.01
C LEU A 132 16.06 -13.10 0.13
N ALA A 133 16.43 -14.38 0.18
CA ALA A 133 15.47 -15.47 0.37
C ALA A 133 14.77 -15.37 1.73
N GLU A 134 15.52 -15.06 2.78
CA GLU A 134 14.98 -14.86 4.13
C GLU A 134 14.07 -13.63 4.21
N ALA A 135 14.48 -12.50 3.61
CA ALA A 135 13.68 -11.28 3.57
C ALA A 135 12.35 -11.50 2.82
N ASN A 136 12.40 -12.15 1.65
CA ASN A 136 11.19 -12.49 0.90
C ASN A 136 10.29 -13.46 1.65
N GLY A 137 10.86 -14.43 2.38
CA GLY A 137 10.09 -15.33 3.24
C GLY A 137 9.29 -14.57 4.30
N VAL A 138 9.93 -13.65 5.03
CA VAL A 138 9.26 -12.81 6.04
C VAL A 138 8.16 -11.95 5.42
N LEU A 139 8.46 -11.29 4.29
CA LEU A 139 7.48 -10.44 3.61
C LEU A 139 6.28 -11.24 3.09
N GLN A 140 6.52 -12.45 2.58
CA GLN A 140 5.45 -13.32 2.13
C GLN A 140 4.56 -13.77 3.29
N THR A 141 5.15 -14.11 4.45
CA THR A 141 4.39 -14.42 5.66
C THR A 141 3.50 -13.26 6.07
N VAL A 142 4.04 -12.04 6.09
CA VAL A 142 3.28 -10.81 6.36
C VAL A 142 2.14 -10.63 5.36
N ARG A 143 2.41 -10.75 4.05
CA ARG A 143 1.38 -10.61 3.00
C ARG A 143 0.23 -11.57 3.21
N GLN A 144 0.52 -12.84 3.46
CA GLN A 144 -0.53 -13.84 3.66
C GLN A 144 -1.29 -13.61 4.97
N GLY A 145 -0.60 -13.21 6.03
CA GLY A 145 -1.24 -12.84 7.31
C GLY A 145 -2.19 -11.66 7.16
N LEU A 146 -1.74 -10.59 6.50
CA LEU A 146 -2.56 -9.42 6.20
C LEU A 146 -3.70 -9.75 5.23
N ARG A 147 -3.49 -10.62 4.23
CA ARG A 147 -4.56 -11.04 3.33
C ARG A 147 -5.70 -11.77 4.06
N LEU A 148 -5.39 -12.47 5.16
CA LEU A 148 -6.38 -13.14 5.99
C LEU A 148 -7.07 -12.17 6.95
N ILE A 149 -6.30 -11.33 7.65
CA ILE A 149 -6.79 -10.52 8.77
C ILE A 149 -7.22 -9.12 8.34
N GLY A 150 -6.52 -8.54 7.38
CA GLY A 150 -6.70 -7.16 6.91
C GLY A 150 -8.10 -6.86 6.40
N PRO A 151 -8.76 -7.72 5.60
CA PRO A 151 -10.16 -7.49 5.21
C PRO A 151 -11.10 -7.46 6.44
N LEU A 152 -10.96 -8.42 7.37
CA LEU A 152 -11.76 -8.45 8.60
C LEU A 152 -11.52 -7.20 9.45
N ALA A 153 -10.25 -6.79 9.59
CA ALA A 153 -9.87 -5.59 10.31
C ALA A 153 -10.43 -4.33 9.65
N GLY A 154 -10.39 -4.24 8.33
CA GLY A 154 -10.94 -3.10 7.58
C GLY A 154 -12.46 -3.02 7.66
N ALA A 155 -13.15 -4.15 7.59
CA ALA A 155 -14.59 -4.22 7.82
C ALA A 155 -14.96 -3.80 9.24
N ALA A 156 -14.25 -4.31 10.25
CA ALA A 156 -14.49 -3.97 11.66
C ALA A 156 -14.18 -2.49 11.95
N LEU A 157 -13.08 -1.96 11.41
CA LEU A 157 -12.74 -0.54 11.50
C LEU A 157 -13.82 0.31 10.84
N TYR A 158 -14.22 -0.01 9.61
CA TYR A 158 -15.31 0.71 8.94
C TYR A 158 -16.58 0.72 9.80
N ALA A 159 -17.00 -0.42 10.33
CA ALA A 159 -18.18 -0.51 11.18
C ALA A 159 -18.08 0.28 12.49
N ALA A 160 -16.88 0.40 13.06
CA ALA A 160 -16.66 1.08 14.34
C ALA A 160 -16.49 2.60 14.22
N ILE A 161 -15.80 3.07 13.18
CA ILE A 161 -15.37 4.48 13.05
C ILE A 161 -15.83 5.16 11.74
N GLY A 162 -16.47 4.43 10.83
CA GLY A 162 -17.00 4.94 9.57
C GLY A 162 -15.96 5.20 8.48
N GLY A 163 -16.45 5.60 7.31
CA GLY A 163 -15.63 5.77 6.09
C GLY A 163 -14.55 6.85 6.18
N TRP A 164 -14.84 8.02 6.77
CA TRP A 164 -13.86 9.11 6.86
C TRP A 164 -12.70 8.77 7.80
N ALA A 165 -12.99 8.21 8.96
CA ALA A 165 -11.94 7.85 9.92
C ALA A 165 -11.04 6.74 9.35
N LEU A 166 -11.63 5.77 8.64
CA LEU A 166 -10.90 4.77 7.87
C LEU A 166 -9.99 5.40 6.80
N ALA A 167 -10.50 6.36 6.01
CA ALA A 167 -9.70 7.08 5.03
C ALA A 167 -8.51 7.79 5.71
N GLY A 168 -8.72 8.39 6.89
CA GLY A 168 -7.67 8.98 7.72
C GLY A 168 -6.61 7.98 8.17
N ILE A 169 -7.00 6.77 8.58
CA ILE A 169 -6.05 5.70 8.91
C ILE A 169 -5.23 5.30 7.67
N GLY A 170 -5.87 5.18 6.51
CA GLY A 170 -5.18 4.91 5.25
C GLY A 170 -4.14 5.96 4.92
N VAL A 171 -4.53 7.25 4.95
CA VAL A 171 -3.63 8.39 4.76
C VAL A 171 -2.47 8.34 5.73
N ALA A 172 -2.73 8.17 7.03
CA ALA A 172 -1.71 8.10 8.06
C ALA A 172 -0.75 6.93 7.84
N GLY A 173 -1.24 5.77 7.41
CA GLY A 173 -0.44 4.59 7.11
C GLY A 173 0.56 4.83 5.97
N PHE A 174 0.09 5.41 4.86
CA PHE A 174 0.98 5.77 3.73
C PHE A 174 1.97 6.88 4.08
N LEU A 175 1.55 7.89 4.84
CA LEU A 175 2.47 8.94 5.34
C LEU A 175 3.53 8.35 6.27
N ALA A 176 3.14 7.43 7.16
CA ALA A 176 4.07 6.74 8.05
C ALA A 176 5.08 5.90 7.25
N ALA A 177 4.63 5.16 6.24
CA ALA A 177 5.52 4.40 5.36
C ALA A 177 6.50 5.32 4.61
N ALA A 178 6.02 6.45 4.06
CA ALA A 178 6.87 7.45 3.43
C ALA A 178 7.92 8.02 4.39
N ALA A 179 7.50 8.41 5.61
CA ALA A 179 8.39 8.95 6.63
C ALA A 179 9.48 7.94 7.04
N VAL A 180 9.08 6.70 7.33
CA VAL A 180 10.02 5.64 7.74
C VAL A 180 11.03 5.32 6.64
N VAL A 181 10.60 5.18 5.39
CA VAL A 181 11.52 4.90 4.27
C VAL A 181 12.39 6.12 3.93
N SER A 182 11.89 7.34 4.13
CA SER A 182 12.67 8.56 3.99
C SER A 182 13.79 8.69 5.04
N ALA A 183 13.64 8.06 6.22
CA ALA A 183 14.63 8.08 7.29
C ALA A 183 15.72 7.00 7.17
N LEU A 184 15.65 6.11 6.17
CA LEU A 184 16.64 5.05 5.99
C LEU A 184 18.04 5.61 5.69
N PRO A 185 19.11 5.02 6.22
CA PRO A 185 20.46 5.33 5.77
C PRO A 185 20.61 5.00 4.28
N THR A 186 21.15 5.92 3.47
CA THR A 186 21.52 5.62 2.07
C THR A 186 22.64 4.57 2.07
N PRO A 187 22.51 3.47 1.30
CA PRO A 187 23.62 2.55 1.10
C PRO A 187 24.81 3.32 0.53
N GLN A 188 25.95 3.27 1.22
CA GLN A 188 27.20 3.77 0.63
C GLN A 188 27.58 2.81 -0.51
N PRO A 189 27.87 3.31 -1.73
CA PRO A 189 28.42 2.46 -2.78
C PRO A 189 29.73 1.84 -2.29
N PRO A 190 30.03 0.58 -2.66
CA PRO A 190 31.30 -0.04 -2.27
C PRO A 190 32.46 0.83 -2.76
N PRO A 191 33.55 0.96 -1.97
CA PRO A 191 34.71 1.73 -2.38
C PRO A 191 35.25 1.20 -3.71
N PRO A 192 35.66 2.08 -4.65
CA PRO A 192 36.25 1.64 -5.91
C PRO A 192 37.53 0.85 -5.61
N THR A 193 37.62 -0.36 -6.17
CA THR A 193 38.81 -1.21 -6.16
C THR A 193 39.89 -0.69 -7.08
#